data_AF-V8QNL3-F1
#
_entry.id   AF-V8QNL3-F1
#
_cell.length_a   1.000
_cell.length_b   1.000
_cell.length_c   1.000
_cell.angle_alpha   90.00
_cell.angle_beta   90.00
_cell.angle_gamma   90.00
#
_symmetry.space_group_name_H-M   'P 1'
#
loop_
_entity.id
_entity.type
_entity.pdbx_description
1 polymer ?
#
loop_
_entity_poly.entity_id
_entity_poly.type
_entity_poly.pdbx_seq_one_letter_code
_entity_poly.pdbx_strand_id
1 'polypeptide(L)'
;MSELKVNYQTHPSQYKHISLTTEGNIARLIIDIDEDSGIRPGYKLKLNSYDLGVDIELNDALNRLRFEHPEVRSVVVSSGKDRIFCSGANIFMLGLSSHAWKVNFCKFTNETRNSIEDTSEHSGVKFIAAVNGACAGGGYELALACDEIYLVDDRSSSVSLPEVPLLGVLPGTGGLTRVTDKRKVRHDHADIFCTLVEGIRGQRAKDWKLVDEVVKTAKFQETINARAHELAQANAVSSEAKGVALTPLEKHESVDGLNYKYVSVDIDRTGKSATFTIRGPEGDLPDTIDAIVQAGMNWWPLQMARELDDAILSMRTNELDSGLWLVKTVGNVQDVLKSDDILLANKDHWFVRETLGLMRRTFARLDVSSRSLFALVEEGSCFAGSLLEPALACDRIYMLTLPDDEERSPRIVVGAMNFGFLPMVTRQSRLARRFYDDANVLEEIKAQAGTQLNGDEAEQAGLVTYALDDIDWGDEVRIAIEERVSMSPDALTGMEANLRFNGPENMWTRIFGRLTAWQNWIFIRPNAVGEKGALKLYGKGEKPNFDWNRV
;
A
#
# COMPACT_ATOMS: atom_id res chain seq x y z
N MET A 1 -11.47 -27.60 5.75
CA MET A 1 -12.28 -26.42 5.36
C MET A 1 -11.38 -25.57 4.51
N SER A 2 -11.68 -25.36 3.22
CA SER A 2 -10.91 -24.40 2.43
C SER A 2 -11.04 -23.05 3.14
N GLU A 3 -9.91 -22.42 3.50
CA GLU A 3 -9.95 -21.03 3.97
C GLU A 3 -10.69 -20.21 2.92
N LEU A 4 -11.71 -19.44 3.34
CA LEU A 4 -12.40 -18.52 2.44
C LEU A 4 -11.34 -17.60 1.80
N LYS A 5 -11.19 -17.60 0.48
CA LYS A 5 -10.28 -16.68 -0.21
C LYS A 5 -10.75 -15.24 0.02
N VAL A 6 -9.80 -14.32 0.22
CA VAL A 6 -10.08 -12.89 0.31
C VAL A 6 -10.19 -12.32 -1.10
N ASN A 7 -11.29 -11.61 -1.38
CA ASN A 7 -11.44 -10.80 -2.58
C ASN A 7 -11.36 -9.32 -2.18
N TYR A 8 -10.43 -8.58 -2.80
CA TYR A 8 -10.26 -7.14 -2.54
C TYR A 8 -11.19 -6.27 -3.39
N GLN A 9 -11.84 -6.84 -4.40
CA GLN A 9 -12.82 -6.11 -5.20
C GLN A 9 -14.12 -5.91 -4.42
N THR A 10 -14.50 -4.65 -4.27
CA THR A 10 -15.77 -4.22 -3.69
C THR A 10 -16.28 -2.98 -4.43
N HIS A 11 -17.45 -2.48 -4.03
CA HIS A 11 -18.08 -1.29 -4.61
C HIS A 11 -18.96 -0.64 -3.54
N PRO A 12 -19.18 0.70 -3.54
CA PRO A 12 -20.02 1.38 -2.56
C PRO A 12 -21.39 0.76 -2.30
N SER A 13 -22.02 0.15 -3.33
CA SER A 13 -23.30 -0.57 -3.19
C SER A 13 -23.23 -1.87 -2.37
N GLN A 14 -22.03 -2.34 -2.06
CA GLN A 14 -21.74 -3.55 -1.28
C GLN A 14 -21.13 -3.23 0.09
N TYR A 15 -20.81 -1.95 0.36
CA TYR A 15 -20.21 -1.56 1.62
C TYR A 15 -21.14 -1.87 2.79
N LYS A 16 -20.54 -2.33 3.87
CA LYS A 16 -21.21 -2.65 5.13
C LYS A 16 -20.69 -1.81 6.28
N HIS A 17 -19.54 -1.17 6.11
CA HIS A 17 -18.79 -0.60 7.22
C HIS A 17 -18.51 0.90 7.07
N ILE A 18 -18.47 1.39 5.83
CA ILE A 18 -18.14 2.77 5.53
C ILE A 18 -19.15 3.32 4.52
N SER A 19 -19.42 4.62 4.59
CA SER A 19 -20.09 5.34 3.52
C SER A 19 -19.29 6.57 3.10
N LEU A 20 -19.38 6.91 1.81
CA LEU A 20 -18.76 8.08 1.22
C LEU A 20 -19.87 8.94 0.60
N THR A 21 -19.95 10.20 1.00
CA THR A 21 -20.89 11.18 0.42
C THR A 21 -20.13 12.46 0.06
N THR A 22 -20.57 13.16 -0.97
CA THR A 22 -19.95 14.42 -1.41
C THR A 22 -20.96 15.56 -1.43
N GLU A 23 -20.52 16.74 -1.00
CA GLU A 23 -21.25 17.99 -1.04
C GLU A 23 -20.32 19.07 -1.59
N GLY A 24 -20.44 19.34 -2.89
CA GLY A 24 -19.50 20.21 -3.60
C GLY A 24 -18.07 19.68 -3.49
N ASN A 25 -17.15 20.51 -3.01
CA ASN A 25 -15.72 20.17 -2.89
C ASN A 25 -15.34 19.48 -1.57
N ILE A 26 -16.32 19.03 -0.79
CA ILE A 26 -16.12 18.32 0.49
C ILE A 26 -16.71 16.91 0.38
N ALA A 27 -15.92 15.91 0.75
CA ALA A 27 -16.41 14.56 0.99
C ALA A 27 -16.52 14.26 2.49
N ARG A 28 -17.48 13.41 2.86
CA ARG A 28 -17.60 12.82 4.20
C ARG A 28 -17.45 11.32 4.07
N LEU A 29 -16.39 10.80 4.68
CA LEU A 29 -16.13 9.39 4.85
C LEU A 29 -16.56 8.98 6.27
N ILE A 30 -17.68 8.27 6.37
CA ILE A 30 -18.33 7.95 7.64
C ILE A 30 -18.06 6.49 7.99
N ILE A 31 -17.45 6.27 9.16
CA ILE A 31 -17.20 4.95 9.75
C ILE A 31 -18.46 4.52 10.52
N ASP A 32 -19.13 3.49 10.01
CA ASP A 32 -20.30 2.88 10.63
C ASP A 32 -20.24 1.35 10.47
N ILE A 33 -19.35 0.73 11.23
CA ILE A 33 -19.03 -0.68 11.07
C ILE A 33 -20.21 -1.55 11.50
N ASP A 34 -20.69 -2.39 10.58
CA ASP A 34 -21.60 -3.50 10.89
C ASP A 34 -20.90 -4.55 11.77
N GLU A 35 -21.41 -4.72 13.00
CA GLU A 35 -20.85 -5.62 14.01
C GLU A 35 -20.90 -7.10 13.60
N ASP A 36 -21.82 -7.47 12.71
CA ASP A 36 -22.11 -8.85 12.34
C ASP A 36 -21.38 -9.30 11.06
N SER A 37 -20.69 -8.38 10.39
CA SER A 37 -20.11 -8.59 9.07
C SER A 37 -18.58 -8.72 9.07
N GLY A 38 -18.03 -9.50 10.00
CA GLY A 38 -16.60 -9.85 9.97
C GLY A 38 -16.21 -10.65 8.73
N ILE A 39 -15.03 -10.36 8.15
CA ILE A 39 -14.53 -11.06 6.96
C ILE A 39 -14.18 -12.53 7.25
N ARG A 40 -13.89 -12.86 8.51
CA ARG A 40 -13.74 -14.23 9.01
C ARG A 40 -14.74 -14.49 10.14
N PRO A 41 -15.20 -15.73 10.32
CA PRO A 41 -16.10 -16.07 11.43
C PRO A 41 -15.36 -16.04 12.78
N GLY A 42 -16.13 -15.98 13.87
CA GLY A 42 -15.63 -16.18 15.24
C GLY A 42 -15.53 -14.91 16.10
N TYR A 43 -15.86 -13.73 15.56
CA TYR A 43 -15.87 -12.47 16.30
C TYR A 43 -16.98 -11.53 15.82
N LYS A 44 -17.21 -10.45 16.57
CA LYS A 44 -18.11 -9.34 16.23
C LYS A 44 -17.33 -8.03 16.24
N LEU A 45 -17.62 -7.15 15.29
CA LEU A 45 -16.94 -5.87 15.08
C LEU A 45 -17.58 -4.72 15.89
N LYS A 46 -17.77 -4.95 17.19
CA LYS A 46 -18.43 -3.97 18.07
C LYS A 46 -17.68 -2.66 18.17
N LEU A 47 -18.40 -1.57 18.47
CA LEU A 47 -17.81 -0.27 18.80
C LEU A 47 -16.85 0.28 17.73
N ASN A 48 -17.21 0.13 16.45
CA ASN A 48 -16.32 0.48 15.33
C ASN A 48 -14.91 -0.11 15.49
N SER A 49 -14.82 -1.37 15.91
CA SER A 49 -13.58 -2.14 15.76
C SER A 49 -13.51 -2.72 14.36
N TYR A 50 -12.31 -2.88 13.80
CA TYR A 50 -12.16 -3.25 12.39
C TYR A 50 -11.35 -4.54 12.17
N ASP A 51 -11.61 -5.19 11.05
CA ASP A 51 -10.81 -6.27 10.49
C ASP A 51 -10.32 -5.92 9.07
N LEU A 52 -9.82 -6.90 8.33
CA LEU A 52 -9.33 -6.69 6.96
C LEU A 52 -10.46 -6.25 6.00
N GLY A 53 -11.69 -6.73 6.17
CA GLY A 53 -12.81 -6.39 5.29
C GLY A 53 -13.19 -4.92 5.36
N VAL A 54 -13.17 -4.35 6.56
CA VAL A 54 -13.38 -2.90 6.77
C VAL A 54 -12.31 -2.08 6.04
N ASP A 55 -11.04 -2.50 6.10
CA ASP A 55 -9.95 -1.76 5.44
C ASP A 55 -9.96 -1.94 3.92
N ILE A 56 -10.49 -3.06 3.41
CA ILE A 56 -10.78 -3.25 1.98
C ILE A 56 -11.79 -2.21 1.49
N GLU A 57 -12.88 -2.01 2.22
CA GLU A 57 -13.86 -0.95 1.90
C GLU A 57 -13.24 0.45 2.02
N LEU A 58 -12.41 0.71 3.02
CA LEU A 58 -11.70 2.00 3.16
C LEU A 58 -10.79 2.27 1.96
N ASN A 59 -9.99 1.28 1.54
CA ASN A 59 -9.11 1.40 0.40
C ASN A 59 -9.89 1.65 -0.90
N ASP A 60 -11.00 0.93 -1.12
CA ASP A 60 -11.88 1.19 -2.27
C ASP A 60 -12.49 2.60 -2.19
N ALA A 61 -13.01 3.03 -1.03
CA ALA A 61 -13.61 4.35 -0.86
C ALA A 61 -12.62 5.49 -1.16
N LEU A 62 -11.34 5.32 -0.79
CA LEU A 62 -10.28 6.26 -1.15
C LEU A 62 -10.00 6.27 -2.67
N ASN A 63 -10.13 5.13 -3.36
CA ASN A 63 -10.05 5.10 -4.81
C ASN A 63 -11.27 5.72 -5.49
N ARG A 64 -12.49 5.51 -4.96
CA ARG A 64 -13.71 6.22 -5.41
C ARG A 64 -13.52 7.71 -5.32
N LEU A 65 -13.06 8.19 -4.16
CA LEU A 65 -12.75 9.60 -3.93
C LEU A 65 -11.79 10.16 -5.00
N ARG A 66 -10.66 9.48 -5.24
CA ARG A 66 -9.63 9.94 -6.18
C ARG A 66 -10.13 10.03 -7.62
N PHE A 67 -10.84 9.00 -8.09
CA PHE A 67 -11.18 8.88 -9.51
C PHE A 67 -12.59 9.35 -9.86
N GLU A 68 -13.56 9.21 -8.95
CA GLU A 68 -14.98 9.51 -9.21
C GLU A 68 -15.38 10.92 -8.74
N HIS A 69 -14.55 11.59 -7.94
CA HIS A 69 -14.86 12.87 -7.32
C HIS A 69 -13.75 13.93 -7.52
N PRO A 70 -13.45 14.33 -8.78
CA PRO A 70 -12.40 15.30 -9.09
C PRO A 70 -12.65 16.71 -8.52
N GLU A 71 -13.86 17.00 -8.07
CA GLU A 71 -14.25 18.24 -7.40
C GLU A 71 -13.80 18.30 -5.93
N VAL A 72 -13.58 17.16 -5.28
CA VAL A 72 -13.32 17.09 -3.84
C VAL A 72 -11.91 17.53 -3.51
N ARG A 73 -11.77 18.41 -2.51
CA ARG A 73 -10.49 18.92 -2.00
C ARG A 73 -10.32 18.77 -0.49
N SER A 74 -11.40 18.49 0.24
CA SER A 74 -11.35 18.15 1.65
C SER A 74 -12.20 16.94 1.95
N VAL A 75 -11.71 16.06 2.82
CA VAL A 75 -12.39 14.85 3.27
C VAL A 75 -12.51 14.90 4.78
N VAL A 76 -13.73 14.80 5.29
CA VAL A 76 -13.99 14.64 6.72
C VAL A 76 -14.16 13.16 7.02
N VAL A 77 -13.22 12.59 7.79
CA VAL A 77 -13.32 11.24 8.35
C VAL A 77 -14.01 11.36 9.70
N SER A 78 -15.19 10.77 9.84
CA SER A 78 -16.01 10.85 11.06
C SER A 78 -16.67 9.52 11.37
N SER A 79 -17.23 9.37 12.57
CA SER A 79 -18.04 8.20 12.89
C SER A 79 -19.54 8.47 12.77
N GLY A 80 -20.27 7.48 12.25
CA GLY A 80 -21.73 7.42 12.29
C GLY A 80 -22.30 6.90 13.62
N LYS A 81 -21.46 6.45 14.57
CA LYS A 81 -21.89 5.91 15.86
C LYS A 81 -21.68 6.93 16.99
N ASP A 82 -22.62 6.97 17.92
CA ASP A 82 -22.55 7.87 19.08
C ASP A 82 -21.43 7.48 20.05
N ARG A 83 -20.65 8.48 20.49
CA ARG A 83 -19.62 8.37 21.54
C ARG A 83 -18.43 7.46 21.21
N ILE A 84 -18.33 6.94 19.99
CA ILE A 84 -17.22 6.12 19.54
C ILE A 84 -16.80 6.56 18.14
N PHE A 85 -15.55 6.97 17.98
CA PHE A 85 -14.99 7.23 16.66
C PHE A 85 -14.61 5.88 16.01
N CYS A 86 -13.63 5.21 16.61
CA CYS A 86 -13.14 3.89 16.20
C CYS A 86 -12.35 3.29 17.38
N SER A 87 -12.60 2.02 17.70
CA SER A 87 -11.92 1.30 18.81
C SER A 87 -10.68 0.51 18.38
N GLY A 88 -10.31 0.60 17.09
CA GLY A 88 -9.10 -0.02 16.57
C GLY A 88 -9.30 -1.42 16.01
N ALA A 89 -8.19 -2.10 15.72
CA ALA A 89 -8.22 -3.47 15.21
C ALA A 89 -8.94 -4.39 16.22
N ASN A 90 -9.86 -5.22 15.74
CA ASN A 90 -10.66 -6.06 16.61
C ASN A 90 -9.78 -7.09 17.35
N ILE A 91 -9.79 -7.04 18.68
CA ILE A 91 -8.89 -7.83 19.52
C ILE A 91 -9.20 -9.33 19.42
N PHE A 92 -10.48 -9.71 19.32
CA PHE A 92 -10.88 -11.11 19.14
C PHE A 92 -10.42 -11.65 17.79
N MET A 93 -10.55 -10.86 16.72
CA MET A 93 -9.99 -11.19 15.41
C MET A 93 -8.47 -11.42 15.49
N LEU A 94 -7.72 -10.53 16.14
CA LEU A 94 -6.27 -10.68 16.31
C LEU A 94 -5.90 -11.96 17.09
N GLY A 95 -6.65 -12.28 18.15
CA GLY A 95 -6.45 -13.48 18.97
C GLY A 95 -6.77 -14.80 18.26
N LEU A 96 -7.67 -14.76 17.25
CA LEU A 96 -8.04 -15.91 16.41
C LEU A 96 -7.17 -16.06 15.15
N SER A 97 -6.48 -15.00 14.75
CA SER A 97 -5.74 -14.96 13.49
C SER A 97 -4.40 -15.68 13.56
N SER A 98 -3.98 -16.29 12.44
CA SER A 98 -2.61 -16.81 12.29
C SER A 98 -1.57 -15.69 12.35
N HIS A 99 -0.28 -16.03 12.43
CA HIS A 99 0.78 -15.03 12.36
C HIS A 99 0.78 -14.33 10.99
N ALA A 100 0.78 -15.11 9.90
CA ALA A 100 0.76 -14.58 8.54
C ALA A 100 -0.44 -13.65 8.27
N TRP A 101 -1.63 -14.00 8.76
CA TRP A 101 -2.82 -13.15 8.63
C TRP A 101 -2.64 -11.81 9.33
N LYS A 102 -2.11 -11.79 10.57
CA LYS A 102 -1.83 -10.53 11.29
C LYS A 102 -0.81 -9.67 10.57
N VAL A 103 0.26 -10.26 10.04
CA VAL A 103 1.30 -9.54 9.29
C VAL A 103 0.73 -8.94 8.01
N ASN A 104 -0.06 -9.70 7.24
CA ASN A 104 -0.71 -9.19 6.02
C ASN A 104 -1.73 -8.09 6.34
N PHE A 105 -2.55 -8.28 7.38
CA PHE A 105 -3.48 -7.26 7.87
C PHE A 105 -2.76 -5.96 8.23
N CYS A 106 -1.69 -6.01 9.03
CA CYS A 106 -0.89 -4.83 9.37
C CYS A 106 -0.26 -4.21 8.12
N LYS A 107 0.25 -5.00 7.18
CA LYS A 107 0.85 -4.47 5.95
C LYS A 107 -0.16 -3.72 5.10
N PHE A 108 -1.30 -4.33 4.77
CA PHE A 108 -2.34 -3.72 3.95
C PHE A 108 -2.90 -2.46 4.61
N THR A 109 -3.23 -2.51 5.89
CA THR A 109 -3.77 -1.36 6.63
C THR A 109 -2.76 -0.20 6.74
N ASN A 110 -1.46 -0.50 6.85
CA ASN A 110 -0.40 0.51 6.76
C ASN A 110 -0.34 1.14 5.35
N GLU A 111 -0.43 0.34 4.29
CA GLU A 111 -0.47 0.84 2.91
C GLU A 111 -1.69 1.73 2.66
N THR A 112 -2.88 1.36 3.14
CA THR A 112 -4.10 2.19 3.07
C THR A 112 -3.90 3.54 3.77
N ARG A 113 -3.31 3.56 4.97
CA ARG A 113 -3.04 4.80 5.72
C ARG A 113 -1.94 5.66 5.07
N ASN A 114 -0.88 5.05 4.55
CA ASN A 114 0.13 5.77 3.77
C ASN A 114 -0.51 6.37 2.50
N SER A 115 -1.50 5.71 1.90
CA SER A 115 -2.21 6.23 0.73
C SER A 115 -2.98 7.53 1.00
N ILE A 116 -3.46 7.74 2.24
CA ILE A 116 -4.10 9.00 2.65
C ILE A 116 -3.08 10.14 2.57
N GLU A 117 -1.86 9.91 3.08
CA GLU A 117 -0.76 10.87 3.05
C GLU A 117 -0.24 11.10 1.62
N ASP A 118 -0.11 10.04 0.82
CA ASP A 118 0.23 10.12 -0.60
C ASP A 118 -0.79 10.97 -1.39
N THR A 119 -2.08 10.83 -1.07
CA THR A 119 -3.15 11.64 -1.68
C THR A 119 -3.05 13.10 -1.23
N SER A 120 -2.72 13.34 0.05
CA SER A 120 -2.48 14.69 0.54
C SER A 120 -1.31 15.37 -0.17
N GLU A 121 -0.23 14.64 -0.42
CA GLU A 121 0.98 15.15 -1.05
C GLU A 121 0.80 15.40 -2.56
N HIS A 122 0.06 14.54 -3.26
CA HIS A 122 0.07 14.51 -4.73
C HIS A 122 -1.28 14.81 -5.40
N SER A 123 -2.40 14.67 -4.70
CA SER A 123 -3.74 14.80 -5.29
C SER A 123 -4.41 16.15 -5.03
N GLY A 124 -3.88 16.94 -4.09
CA GLY A 124 -4.49 18.20 -3.67
C GLY A 124 -5.72 18.02 -2.77
N VAL A 125 -5.85 16.86 -2.12
CA VAL A 125 -6.97 16.53 -1.21
C VAL A 125 -6.47 16.47 0.22
N LYS A 126 -7.14 17.16 1.15
CA LYS A 126 -6.80 17.12 2.59
C LYS A 126 -7.81 16.31 3.39
N PHE A 127 -7.36 15.71 4.48
CA PHE A 127 -8.14 14.82 5.34
C PHE A 127 -8.20 15.39 6.76
N ILE A 128 -9.42 15.54 7.29
CA ILE A 128 -9.70 15.96 8.67
C ILE A 128 -10.33 14.78 9.40
N ALA A 129 -9.71 14.31 10.48
CA ALA A 129 -10.33 13.39 11.43
C ALA A 129 -11.19 14.17 12.42
N ALA A 130 -12.52 14.10 12.26
CA ALA A 130 -13.50 14.66 13.17
C ALA A 130 -13.84 13.64 14.27
N VAL A 131 -13.02 13.64 15.34
CA VAL A 131 -13.10 12.68 16.44
C VAL A 131 -14.18 13.09 17.44
N ASN A 132 -15.37 12.49 17.27
CA ASN A 132 -16.60 12.74 18.04
C ASN A 132 -16.87 11.72 19.16
N GLY A 133 -15.85 10.99 19.62
CA GLY A 133 -16.00 9.90 20.57
C GLY A 133 -14.66 9.32 21.04
N ALA A 134 -14.72 8.14 21.67
CA ALA A 134 -13.50 7.38 21.96
C ALA A 134 -12.77 6.99 20.65
N CYS A 135 -11.46 7.24 20.60
CA CYS A 135 -10.60 7.01 19.46
C CYS A 135 -9.37 6.24 19.95
N ALA A 136 -9.45 4.92 19.90
CA ALA A 136 -8.51 4.04 20.59
C ALA A 136 -7.73 3.16 19.61
N GLY A 137 -6.44 2.98 19.90
CA GLY A 137 -5.54 2.13 19.15
C GLY A 137 -5.57 2.44 17.66
N GLY A 138 -5.86 1.43 16.84
CA GLY A 138 -6.03 1.56 15.39
C GLY A 138 -6.99 2.67 14.91
N GLY A 139 -7.95 3.09 15.75
CA GLY A 139 -8.80 4.25 15.47
C GLY A 139 -8.05 5.57 15.49
N TYR A 140 -7.14 5.73 16.46
CA TYR A 140 -6.22 6.87 16.49
C TYR A 140 -5.12 6.73 15.43
N GLU A 141 -4.69 5.51 15.08
CA GLU A 141 -3.75 5.30 13.96
C GLU A 141 -4.34 5.74 12.60
N LEU A 142 -5.65 5.56 12.38
CA LEU A 142 -6.35 6.13 11.22
C LEU A 142 -6.39 7.66 11.29
N ALA A 143 -6.73 8.23 12.45
CA ALA A 143 -6.73 9.69 12.63
C ALA A 143 -5.34 10.30 12.41
N LEU A 144 -4.28 9.62 12.88
CA LEU A 144 -2.88 10.01 12.66
C LEU A 144 -2.50 10.06 11.18
N ALA A 145 -3.14 9.29 10.31
CA ALA A 145 -2.89 9.32 8.88
C ALA A 145 -3.53 10.54 8.18
N CYS A 146 -4.56 11.15 8.79
CA CYS A 146 -5.16 12.39 8.29
C CYS A 146 -4.20 13.58 8.43
N ASP A 147 -4.49 14.69 7.74
CA ASP A 147 -3.73 15.93 7.85
C ASP A 147 -3.94 16.59 9.21
N GLU A 148 -5.20 16.62 9.66
CA GLU A 148 -5.58 17.26 10.93
C GLU A 148 -6.52 16.37 11.77
N ILE A 149 -6.41 16.49 13.09
CA ILE A 149 -7.24 15.77 14.07
C ILE A 149 -7.93 16.80 14.98
N TYR A 150 -9.26 16.78 14.96
CA TYR A 150 -10.11 17.62 15.80
C TYR A 150 -10.86 16.72 16.78
N LEU A 151 -10.67 16.95 18.08
CA LEU A 151 -11.30 16.18 19.15
C LEU A 151 -12.42 16.97 19.81
N VAL A 152 -13.59 16.36 19.95
CA VAL A 152 -14.69 16.99 20.70
C VAL A 152 -14.36 17.06 22.20
N ASP A 153 -14.58 18.23 22.81
CA ASP A 153 -14.35 18.47 24.24
C ASP A 153 -15.67 18.34 25.02
N ASP A 154 -16.06 17.09 25.24
CA ASP A 154 -17.30 16.68 25.92
C ASP A 154 -17.04 15.96 27.27
N ARG A 155 -15.79 15.98 27.75
CA ARG A 155 -15.27 15.25 28.93
C ARG A 155 -15.22 13.72 28.82
N SER A 156 -15.73 13.12 27.75
CA SER A 156 -15.77 11.67 27.54
C SER A 156 -14.86 11.19 26.40
N SER A 157 -14.81 11.96 25.32
CA SER A 157 -14.03 11.68 24.11
C SER A 157 -12.53 11.80 24.39
N SER A 158 -11.77 10.86 23.85
CA SER A 158 -10.35 10.68 24.14
C SER A 158 -9.64 10.06 22.93
N VAL A 159 -8.36 10.37 22.80
CA VAL A 159 -7.43 9.61 21.97
C VAL A 159 -6.60 8.70 22.86
N SER A 160 -6.33 7.46 22.45
CA SER A 160 -5.51 6.50 23.21
C SER A 160 -4.78 5.51 22.32
N LEU A 161 -3.64 4.99 22.81
CA LEU A 161 -2.92 3.86 22.23
C LEU A 161 -2.73 2.76 23.31
N PRO A 162 -3.79 1.99 23.61
CA PRO A 162 -3.79 1.02 24.71
C PRO A 162 -3.11 -0.32 24.34
N GLU A 163 -2.52 -0.46 23.16
CA GLU A 163 -2.00 -1.71 22.62
C GLU A 163 -0.99 -2.39 23.56
N VAL A 164 -0.04 -1.62 24.12
CA VAL A 164 0.99 -2.18 25.01
C VAL A 164 0.37 -2.70 26.32
N PRO A 165 -0.35 -1.87 27.12
CA PRO A 165 -0.88 -2.32 28.41
C PRO A 165 -2.04 -3.31 28.30
N LEU A 166 -2.85 -3.25 27.23
CA LEU A 166 -4.06 -4.06 27.09
C LEU A 166 -3.81 -5.34 26.29
N LEU A 167 -2.99 -5.27 25.25
CA LEU A 167 -2.84 -6.33 24.25
C LEU A 167 -1.45 -6.95 24.23
N GLY A 168 -0.48 -6.35 24.93
CA GLY A 168 0.92 -6.79 24.91
C GLY A 168 1.56 -6.67 23.53
N VAL A 169 1.08 -5.75 22.68
CA VAL A 169 1.58 -5.50 21.32
C VAL A 169 1.77 -3.99 21.09
N LEU A 170 2.32 -3.60 19.94
CA LEU A 170 2.51 -2.19 19.59
C LEU A 170 1.32 -1.63 18.79
N PRO A 171 1.15 -0.29 18.79
CA PRO A 171 0.45 0.45 17.74
C PRO A 171 1.17 0.26 16.39
N GLY A 172 0.94 -0.89 15.76
CA GLY A 172 1.69 -1.41 14.62
C GLY A 172 1.21 -0.91 13.26
N THR A 173 0.10 -0.17 13.20
CA THR A 173 -0.43 0.44 11.97
C THR A 173 0.14 1.86 11.77
N GLY A 174 1.44 1.99 12.07
CA GLY A 174 2.18 3.23 12.00
C GLY A 174 1.95 4.19 13.16
N GLY A 175 1.23 3.79 14.21
CA GLY A 175 0.88 4.64 15.34
C GLY A 175 2.10 5.25 16.02
N LEU A 176 3.06 4.43 16.47
CA LEU A 176 4.28 4.93 17.13
C LEU A 176 5.10 5.84 16.21
N THR A 177 5.22 5.45 14.93
CA THR A 177 5.99 6.21 13.95
C THR A 177 5.33 7.55 13.66
N ARG A 178 4.00 7.63 13.50
CA ARG A 178 3.30 8.90 13.30
C ARG A 178 3.27 9.77 14.55
N VAL A 179 3.15 9.20 15.75
CA VAL A 179 3.27 9.95 17.03
C VAL A 179 4.62 10.67 17.11
N THR A 180 5.70 10.01 16.70
CA THR A 180 7.05 10.57 16.78
C THR A 180 7.42 11.41 15.56
N ASP A 181 7.30 10.86 14.35
CA ASP A 181 7.80 11.47 13.12
C ASP A 181 6.84 12.52 12.56
N LYS A 182 5.51 12.34 12.69
CA LYS A 182 4.50 13.28 12.16
C LYS A 182 4.04 14.29 13.21
N ARG A 183 3.55 13.81 14.35
CA ARG A 183 2.98 14.66 15.42
C ARG A 183 4.05 15.35 16.28
N LYS A 184 5.30 14.84 16.25
CA LYS A 184 6.42 15.36 17.05
C LYS A 184 6.08 15.42 18.55
N VAL A 185 5.36 14.41 19.05
CA VAL A 185 5.11 14.25 20.48
C VAL A 185 6.42 13.93 21.17
N ARG A 186 6.71 14.61 22.29
CA ARG A 186 7.92 14.35 23.07
C ARG A 186 7.91 12.89 23.54
N HIS A 187 9.03 12.18 23.39
CA HIS A 187 9.04 10.72 23.52
C HIS A 187 8.60 10.20 24.89
N ASP A 188 8.82 10.95 25.97
CA ASP A 188 8.36 10.64 27.33
C ASP A 188 6.85 10.85 27.51
N HIS A 189 6.26 11.86 26.85
CA HIS A 189 4.79 11.98 26.77
C HIS A 189 4.20 10.85 25.93
N ALA A 190 4.87 10.45 24.84
CA ALA A 190 4.47 9.33 24.02
C ALA A 190 4.52 8.00 24.79
N ASP A 191 5.54 7.79 25.63
CA ASP A 191 5.64 6.63 26.52
C ASP A 191 4.45 6.54 27.48
N ILE A 192 4.14 7.63 28.19
CA ILE A 192 2.94 7.71 29.06
C ILE A 192 1.68 7.43 28.24
N PHE A 193 1.55 8.04 27.07
CA PHE A 193 0.39 7.89 26.20
C PHE A 193 0.18 6.44 25.72
N CYS A 194 1.26 5.73 25.39
CA CYS A 194 1.23 4.35 24.92
C CYS A 194 1.18 3.30 26.05
N THR A 195 1.27 3.73 27.31
CA THR A 195 1.18 2.86 28.49
C THR A 195 -0.06 3.13 29.36
N LEU A 196 -0.94 4.04 28.92
CA LEU A 196 -2.18 4.42 29.59
C LEU A 196 -3.41 4.00 28.76
N VAL A 197 -4.30 3.19 29.33
CA VAL A 197 -5.48 2.67 28.62
C VAL A 197 -6.53 3.75 28.39
N GLU A 198 -6.73 4.63 29.36
CA GLU A 198 -7.79 5.65 29.40
C GLU A 198 -7.58 6.79 28.39
N GLY A 199 -6.36 6.95 27.87
CA GLY A 199 -6.01 7.96 26.91
C GLY A 199 -5.92 9.38 27.47
N ILE A 200 -5.86 10.35 26.55
CA ILE A 200 -5.76 11.78 26.82
C ILE A 200 -6.93 12.52 26.19
N ARG A 201 -7.47 13.53 26.90
CA ARG A 201 -8.68 14.29 26.53
C ARG A 201 -8.41 15.79 26.52
N GLY A 202 -9.29 16.51 25.82
CA GLY A 202 -9.39 17.97 25.90
C GLY A 202 -8.04 18.68 25.68
N GLN A 203 -7.85 19.82 26.36
CA GLN A 203 -6.69 20.68 26.14
C GLN A 203 -5.34 19.95 26.25
N ARG A 204 -5.21 18.95 27.14
CA ARG A 204 -3.97 18.17 27.26
C ARG A 204 -3.62 17.41 25.99
N ALA A 205 -4.61 16.90 25.26
CA ALA A 205 -4.36 16.20 24.00
C ALA A 205 -3.73 17.15 22.97
N LYS A 206 -4.21 18.40 22.91
CA LYS A 206 -3.63 19.45 22.06
C LYS A 206 -2.24 19.88 22.55
N ASP A 207 -2.08 20.13 23.83
CA ASP A 207 -0.80 20.56 24.42
C ASP A 207 0.31 19.52 24.20
N TRP A 208 -0.06 18.23 24.17
CA TRP A 208 0.86 17.12 23.88
C TRP A 208 1.03 16.84 22.39
N LYS A 209 0.39 17.61 21.51
CA LYS A 209 0.38 17.46 20.04
C LYS A 209 -0.29 16.18 19.53
N LEU A 210 -1.10 15.52 20.35
CA LEU A 210 -1.86 14.34 19.95
C LEU A 210 -3.01 14.72 19.01
N VAL A 211 -3.57 15.91 19.17
CA VAL A 211 -4.58 16.46 18.26
C VAL A 211 -4.21 17.89 17.91
N ASP A 212 -4.77 18.42 16.82
CA ASP A 212 -4.52 19.80 16.38
C ASP A 212 -5.44 20.77 17.12
N GLU A 213 -6.72 20.39 17.27
CA GLU A 213 -7.70 21.23 17.93
C GLU A 213 -8.65 20.44 18.84
N VAL A 214 -9.15 21.14 19.85
CA VAL A 214 -10.21 20.64 20.75
C VAL A 214 -11.37 21.62 20.76
N VAL A 215 -12.57 21.11 20.49
CA VAL A 215 -13.73 21.96 20.23
C VAL A 215 -14.92 21.50 21.07
N LYS A 216 -15.58 22.44 21.76
CA LYS A 216 -16.79 22.15 22.54
C LYS A 216 -17.88 21.54 21.66
N THR A 217 -18.63 20.59 22.21
CA THR A 217 -19.71 19.85 21.52
C THR A 217 -20.64 20.76 20.70
N ALA A 218 -21.08 21.87 21.29
CA ALA A 218 -22.01 22.81 20.65
C ALA A 218 -21.48 23.48 19.37
N LYS A 219 -20.15 23.56 19.20
CA LYS A 219 -19.48 24.18 18.05
C LYS A 219 -18.75 23.17 17.16
N PHE A 220 -18.76 21.89 17.51
CA PHE A 220 -17.91 20.88 16.86
C PHE A 220 -18.22 20.78 15.37
N GLN A 221 -19.48 20.52 15.01
CA GLN A 221 -19.88 20.38 13.60
C GLN A 221 -19.65 21.66 12.78
N GLU A 222 -19.99 22.83 13.35
CA GLU A 222 -19.73 24.13 12.72
C GLU A 222 -18.23 24.31 12.41
N THR A 223 -17.37 23.99 13.38
CA THR A 223 -15.91 24.15 13.25
C THR A 223 -15.33 23.18 12.21
N ILE A 224 -15.76 21.91 12.23
CA ILE A 224 -15.33 20.93 11.23
C ILE A 224 -15.73 21.36 9.82
N ASN A 225 -16.98 21.81 9.64
CA ASN A 225 -17.47 22.27 8.35
C ASN A 225 -16.70 23.51 7.86
N ALA A 226 -16.48 24.49 8.74
CA ALA A 226 -15.69 25.67 8.42
C ALA A 226 -14.26 25.30 8.00
N ARG A 227 -13.60 24.40 8.74
CA ARG A 227 -12.24 23.94 8.41
C ARG A 227 -12.19 23.16 7.10
N ALA A 228 -13.16 22.29 6.87
CA ALA A 228 -13.26 21.55 5.61
C ALA A 228 -13.44 22.50 4.41
N HIS A 229 -14.27 23.55 4.55
CA HIS A 229 -14.39 24.58 3.51
C HIS A 229 -13.10 25.36 3.30
N GLU A 230 -12.40 25.74 4.38
CA GLU A 230 -11.13 26.46 4.29
C GLU A 230 -10.07 25.63 3.54
N LEU A 231 -9.90 24.35 3.90
CA LEU A 231 -8.98 23.45 3.21
C LEU A 231 -9.40 23.23 1.75
N ALA A 232 -10.69 23.08 1.49
CA ALA A 232 -11.19 22.87 0.14
C ALA A 232 -11.02 24.12 -0.75
N GLN A 233 -11.13 25.33 -0.18
CA GLN A 233 -10.86 26.60 -0.87
C GLN A 233 -9.38 26.82 -1.11
N ALA A 234 -8.53 26.54 -0.12
CA ALA A 234 -7.07 26.69 -0.24
C ALA A 234 -6.47 25.78 -1.31
N ASN A 235 -7.12 24.65 -1.60
CA ASN A 235 -6.73 23.70 -2.64
C ASN A 235 -7.69 23.69 -3.84
N ALA A 236 -8.53 24.71 -3.98
CA ALA A 236 -9.51 24.77 -5.05
C ALA A 236 -8.82 24.74 -6.42
N VAL A 237 -9.37 23.93 -7.32
CA VAL A 237 -8.98 23.92 -8.73
C VAL A 237 -10.23 24.24 -9.52
N SER A 238 -10.13 25.16 -10.48
CA SER A 238 -11.21 25.41 -11.44
C SER A 238 -11.42 24.15 -12.27
N SER A 239 -12.48 23.39 -12.01
CA SER A 239 -12.71 22.11 -12.68
C SER A 239 -14.19 21.83 -12.82
N GLU A 240 -14.70 21.92 -14.04
CA GLU A 240 -15.97 21.30 -14.47
C GLU A 240 -15.78 19.80 -14.78
N ALA A 241 -14.66 19.19 -14.38
CA ALA A 241 -14.34 17.81 -14.70
C ALA A 241 -15.38 16.84 -14.10
N LYS A 242 -15.74 15.85 -14.90
CA LYS A 242 -16.58 14.73 -14.47
C LYS A 242 -15.67 13.61 -13.98
N GLY A 243 -16.07 12.94 -12.90
CA GLY A 243 -15.37 11.76 -12.40
C GLY A 243 -15.37 10.60 -13.39
N VAL A 244 -14.40 9.72 -13.23
CA VAL A 244 -14.23 8.47 -13.98
C VAL A 244 -14.66 7.32 -13.07
N ALA A 245 -15.82 6.73 -13.35
CA ALA A 245 -16.36 5.61 -12.60
C ALA A 245 -15.44 4.38 -12.66
N LEU A 246 -15.10 3.79 -11.50
CA LEU A 246 -14.29 2.59 -11.42
C LEU A 246 -15.17 1.34 -11.43
N THR A 247 -15.52 0.80 -12.60
CA THR A 247 -16.33 -0.44 -12.64
C THR A 247 -15.51 -1.66 -12.18
N PRO A 248 -16.15 -2.78 -11.78
CA PRO A 248 -15.45 -4.00 -11.34
C PRO A 248 -14.42 -4.50 -12.36
N LEU A 249 -13.35 -5.14 -11.88
CA LEU A 249 -12.35 -5.74 -12.78
C LEU A 249 -12.89 -7.05 -13.35
N GLU A 250 -12.69 -7.26 -14.65
CA GLU A 250 -12.90 -8.56 -15.28
C GLU A 250 -11.74 -9.49 -14.90
N LYS A 251 -11.97 -10.27 -13.83
CA LYS A 251 -11.02 -11.26 -13.33
C LYS A 251 -11.54 -12.68 -13.58
N HIS A 252 -10.75 -13.47 -14.29
CA HIS A 252 -10.98 -14.89 -14.48
C HIS A 252 -10.01 -15.70 -13.61
N GLU A 253 -10.53 -16.26 -12.52
CA GLU A 253 -9.76 -17.14 -11.64
C GLU A 253 -9.86 -18.61 -12.09
N SER A 254 -8.72 -19.29 -12.14
CA SER A 254 -8.64 -20.75 -12.28
C SER A 254 -8.04 -21.36 -11.01
N VAL A 255 -7.86 -22.69 -11.00
CA VAL A 255 -7.17 -23.35 -9.88
C VAL A 255 -5.73 -22.85 -9.76
N ASP A 256 -5.08 -22.63 -10.90
CA ASP A 256 -3.64 -22.35 -10.99
C ASP A 256 -3.35 -20.95 -11.56
N GLY A 257 -4.30 -20.02 -11.52
CA GLY A 257 -4.02 -18.68 -11.99
C GLY A 257 -5.11 -17.62 -11.85
N LEU A 258 -4.69 -16.38 -12.08
CA LEU A 258 -5.53 -15.19 -12.15
C LEU A 258 -5.32 -14.55 -13.51
N ASN A 259 -6.39 -14.31 -14.26
CA ASN A 259 -6.30 -13.71 -15.60
C ASN A 259 -7.13 -12.43 -15.67
N TYR A 260 -6.49 -11.36 -16.14
CA TYR A 260 -7.08 -10.06 -16.43
C TYR A 260 -6.69 -9.68 -17.87
N LYS A 261 -7.04 -8.47 -18.32
CA LYS A 261 -6.71 -8.03 -19.68
C LYS A 261 -5.21 -7.80 -19.86
N TYR A 262 -4.58 -7.07 -18.95
CA TYR A 262 -3.17 -6.68 -19.03
C TYR A 262 -2.30 -7.40 -18.00
N VAL A 263 -2.87 -8.13 -17.04
CA VAL A 263 -2.11 -8.91 -16.06
C VAL A 263 -2.56 -10.37 -16.09
N SER A 264 -1.62 -11.30 -15.97
CA SER A 264 -1.93 -12.69 -15.60
C SER A 264 -0.96 -13.18 -14.55
N VAL A 265 -1.41 -14.12 -13.73
CA VAL A 265 -0.60 -14.82 -12.73
C VAL A 265 -0.78 -16.31 -12.94
N ASP A 266 0.31 -17.01 -13.26
CA ASP A 266 0.37 -18.46 -13.33
C ASP A 266 1.02 -19.01 -12.05
N ILE A 267 0.34 -19.90 -11.33
CA ILE A 267 0.73 -20.36 -10.00
C ILE A 267 1.25 -21.79 -10.08
N ASP A 268 2.56 -21.97 -9.86
CA ASP A 268 3.16 -23.29 -9.69
C ASP A 268 3.33 -23.60 -8.20
N ARG A 269 2.36 -24.32 -7.64
CA ARG A 269 2.39 -24.73 -6.22
C ARG A 269 3.43 -25.80 -5.92
N THR A 270 3.83 -26.59 -6.91
CA THR A 270 4.87 -27.61 -6.74
C THR A 270 6.23 -26.93 -6.68
N GLY A 271 6.49 -26.02 -7.63
CA GLY A 271 7.67 -25.18 -7.66
C GLY A 271 7.65 -24.00 -6.69
N LYS A 272 6.58 -23.83 -5.90
CA LYS A 272 6.42 -22.75 -4.91
C LYS A 272 6.66 -21.36 -5.48
N SER A 273 6.25 -21.15 -6.73
CA SER A 273 6.43 -19.90 -7.45
C SER A 273 5.12 -19.40 -8.07
N ALA A 274 5.10 -18.14 -8.48
CA ALA A 274 4.04 -17.58 -9.29
C ALA A 274 4.62 -16.63 -10.34
N THR A 275 4.19 -16.75 -11.59
CA THR A 275 4.66 -15.90 -12.69
C THR A 275 3.64 -14.83 -13.01
N PHE A 276 4.01 -13.57 -12.74
CA PHE A 276 3.26 -12.39 -13.11
C PHE A 276 3.68 -11.95 -14.52
N THR A 277 2.76 -11.97 -15.47
CA THR A 277 2.99 -11.45 -16.82
C THR A 277 2.20 -10.16 -17.01
N ILE A 278 2.90 -9.04 -17.19
CA ILE A 278 2.33 -7.71 -17.41
C ILE A 278 2.40 -7.38 -18.91
N ARG A 279 1.24 -7.15 -19.53
CA ARG A 279 1.13 -6.86 -20.96
C ARG A 279 1.22 -5.36 -21.21
N GLY A 280 2.04 -5.01 -22.20
CA GLY A 280 2.08 -3.66 -22.75
C GLY A 280 0.73 -3.23 -23.35
N PRO A 281 0.58 -1.94 -23.67
CA PRO A 281 -0.62 -1.46 -24.33
C PRO A 281 -0.82 -2.11 -25.70
N GLU A 282 -2.08 -2.21 -26.11
CA GLU A 282 -2.48 -2.73 -27.41
C GLU A 282 -3.29 -1.67 -28.17
N GLY A 283 -3.10 -1.60 -29.49
CA GLY A 283 -3.86 -0.70 -30.37
C GLY A 283 -3.48 0.78 -30.25
N ASP A 284 -4.37 1.66 -30.73
CA ASP A 284 -4.13 3.10 -30.75
C ASP A 284 -4.21 3.70 -29.35
N LEU A 285 -3.12 4.34 -28.93
CA LEU A 285 -3.03 5.02 -27.64
C LEU A 285 -3.71 6.40 -27.69
N PRO A 286 -4.61 6.73 -26.74
CA PRO A 286 -5.23 8.06 -26.68
C PRO A 286 -4.17 9.11 -26.31
N ASP A 287 -3.82 9.99 -27.25
CA ASP A 287 -2.73 10.96 -27.12
C ASP A 287 -3.19 12.40 -26.80
N THR A 288 -4.51 12.63 -26.76
CA THR A 288 -5.12 13.89 -26.32
C THR A 288 -5.83 13.72 -24.98
N ILE A 289 -5.93 14.79 -24.19
CA ILE A 289 -6.53 14.69 -22.86
C ILE A 289 -8.01 14.27 -22.89
N ASP A 290 -8.77 14.75 -23.89
CA ASP A 290 -10.17 14.36 -24.06
C ASP A 290 -10.30 12.88 -24.38
N ALA A 291 -9.42 12.34 -25.24
CA ALA A 291 -9.38 10.91 -25.55
C ALA A 291 -8.98 10.06 -24.33
N ILE A 292 -8.04 10.55 -23.51
CA ILE A 292 -7.63 9.88 -22.27
C ILE A 292 -8.81 9.80 -21.28
N VAL A 293 -9.49 10.93 -21.05
CA VAL A 293 -10.67 10.98 -20.17
C VAL A 293 -11.82 10.14 -20.72
N GLN A 294 -12.01 10.13 -22.04
CA GLN A 294 -13.02 9.30 -22.70
C GLN A 294 -12.71 7.79 -22.57
N ALA A 295 -11.43 7.40 -22.66
CA ALA A 295 -11.00 6.03 -22.41
C ALA A 295 -11.26 5.62 -20.95
N GLY A 296 -11.13 6.58 -20.02
CA GLY A 296 -11.50 6.42 -18.62
C GLY A 296 -10.79 5.20 -18.01
N MET A 297 -11.56 4.29 -17.42
CA MET A 297 -11.01 3.07 -16.81
C MET A 297 -10.35 2.09 -17.77
N ASN A 298 -10.62 2.19 -19.08
CA ASN A 298 -10.04 1.33 -20.11
C ASN A 298 -8.72 1.90 -20.64
N TRP A 299 -8.34 3.10 -20.20
CA TRP A 299 -7.02 3.64 -20.49
C TRP A 299 -5.95 2.74 -19.87
N TRP A 300 -5.04 2.23 -20.70
CA TRP A 300 -4.11 1.16 -20.34
C TRP A 300 -3.37 1.37 -19.01
N PRO A 301 -2.74 2.54 -18.71
CA PRO A 301 -2.00 2.69 -17.46
C PRO A 301 -2.88 2.51 -16.22
N LEU A 302 -4.12 3.01 -16.28
CA LEU A 302 -5.08 2.88 -15.19
C LEU A 302 -5.57 1.43 -15.06
N GLN A 303 -5.97 0.81 -16.17
CA GLN A 303 -6.47 -0.56 -16.16
C GLN A 303 -5.39 -1.54 -15.66
N MET A 304 -4.18 -1.47 -16.23
CA MET A 304 -3.05 -2.30 -15.84
C MET A 304 -2.70 -2.12 -14.36
N ALA A 305 -2.65 -0.88 -13.85
CA ALA A 305 -2.33 -0.65 -12.44
C ALA A 305 -3.39 -1.24 -11.49
N ARG A 306 -4.68 -1.14 -11.84
CA ARG A 306 -5.77 -1.74 -11.04
C ARG A 306 -5.71 -3.27 -11.04
N GLU A 307 -5.49 -3.87 -12.20
CA GLU A 307 -5.36 -5.33 -12.34
C GLU A 307 -4.13 -5.85 -11.59
N LEU A 308 -3.00 -5.15 -11.67
CA LEU A 308 -1.79 -5.51 -10.96
C LEU A 308 -1.95 -5.37 -9.44
N ASP A 309 -2.63 -4.33 -8.95
CA ASP A 309 -2.91 -4.18 -7.51
C ASP A 309 -3.76 -5.34 -7.00
N ASP A 310 -4.84 -5.71 -7.71
CA ASP A 310 -5.70 -6.85 -7.34
C ASP A 310 -4.91 -8.17 -7.34
N ALA A 311 -4.05 -8.38 -8.34
CA ALA A 311 -3.18 -9.56 -8.41
C ALA A 311 -2.18 -9.61 -7.24
N ILE A 312 -1.48 -8.53 -6.93
CA ILE A 312 -0.53 -8.44 -5.81
C ILE A 312 -1.23 -8.73 -4.48
N LEU A 313 -2.38 -8.09 -4.24
CA LEU A 313 -3.14 -8.25 -2.99
C LEU A 313 -3.71 -9.67 -2.85
N SER A 314 -4.24 -10.22 -3.94
CA SER A 314 -4.75 -11.60 -3.99
C SER A 314 -3.65 -12.60 -3.70
N MET A 315 -2.49 -12.48 -4.35
CA MET A 315 -1.38 -13.42 -4.18
C MET A 315 -0.70 -13.30 -2.80
N ARG A 316 -0.56 -12.08 -2.26
CA ARG A 316 -0.07 -11.87 -0.88
C ARG A 316 -0.92 -12.59 0.16
N THR A 317 -2.24 -12.55 -0.03
CA THR A 317 -3.20 -12.97 0.99
C THR A 317 -3.59 -14.43 0.87
N ASN A 318 -3.76 -14.93 -0.36
CA ASN A 318 -4.36 -16.24 -0.63
C ASN A 318 -3.33 -17.33 -1.00
N GLU A 319 -2.11 -16.98 -1.43
CA GLU A 319 -1.08 -17.93 -1.87
C GLU A 319 0.20 -17.73 -1.05
N LEU A 320 0.19 -18.26 0.18
CA LEU A 320 1.30 -18.10 1.14
C LEU A 320 2.54 -18.94 0.78
N ASP A 321 2.32 -20.08 0.13
CA ASP A 321 3.38 -21.05 -0.19
C ASP A 321 4.13 -20.73 -1.50
N SER A 322 3.57 -19.86 -2.36
CA SER A 322 4.27 -19.33 -3.54
C SER A 322 5.21 -18.19 -3.13
N GLY A 323 6.37 -18.58 -2.59
CA GLY A 323 7.37 -17.69 -1.99
C GLY A 323 8.20 -16.87 -2.99
N LEU A 324 8.32 -17.33 -4.24
CA LEU A 324 9.00 -16.62 -5.33
C LEU A 324 8.00 -16.12 -6.36
N TRP A 325 8.06 -14.83 -6.70
CA TRP A 325 7.35 -14.28 -7.84
C TRP A 325 8.33 -14.02 -8.99
N LEU A 326 8.00 -14.58 -10.15
CA LEU A 326 8.66 -14.29 -11.41
C LEU A 326 7.89 -13.17 -12.10
N VAL A 327 8.58 -12.15 -12.58
CA VAL A 327 7.98 -10.99 -13.25
C VAL A 327 8.41 -11.00 -14.70
N LYS A 328 7.44 -11.02 -15.60
CA LYS A 328 7.60 -10.98 -17.05
C LYS A 328 6.79 -9.83 -17.63
N THR A 329 7.20 -9.37 -18.79
CA THR A 329 6.41 -8.45 -19.62
C THR A 329 6.23 -9.06 -21.00
N VAL A 330 5.18 -8.66 -21.72
CA VAL A 330 4.95 -9.02 -23.13
C VAL A 330 4.33 -7.83 -23.86
N GLY A 331 4.80 -7.51 -25.06
CA GLY A 331 4.22 -6.47 -25.89
C GLY A 331 5.26 -5.69 -26.68
N ASN A 332 4.88 -4.49 -27.16
CA ASN A 332 5.76 -3.64 -27.94
C ASN A 332 6.42 -2.55 -27.06
N VAL A 333 7.75 -2.47 -27.10
CA VAL A 333 8.55 -1.47 -26.37
C VAL A 333 8.16 -0.03 -26.72
N GLN A 334 7.92 0.27 -28.00
CA GLN A 334 7.60 1.63 -28.46
C GLN A 334 6.23 2.08 -27.98
N ASP A 335 5.25 1.17 -27.90
CA ASP A 335 3.92 1.52 -27.40
C ASP A 335 3.96 1.81 -25.89
N VAL A 336 4.79 1.10 -25.12
CA VAL A 336 5.02 1.43 -23.70
C VAL A 336 5.63 2.83 -23.55
N LEU A 337 6.69 3.14 -24.31
CA LEU A 337 7.34 4.45 -24.26
C LEU A 337 6.42 5.58 -24.71
N LYS A 338 5.62 5.36 -25.76
CA LYS A 338 4.61 6.33 -26.21
C LYS A 338 3.54 6.56 -25.14
N SER A 339 3.11 5.52 -24.45
CA SER A 339 2.17 5.63 -23.34
C SER A 339 2.75 6.47 -22.18
N ASP A 340 4.02 6.27 -21.87
CA ASP A 340 4.75 7.06 -20.87
C ASP A 340 4.86 8.54 -21.27
N ASP A 341 5.19 8.83 -22.53
CA ASP A 341 5.26 10.20 -23.04
C ASP A 341 3.90 10.90 -22.94
N ILE A 342 2.81 10.21 -23.26
CA ILE A 342 1.43 10.69 -23.12
C ILE A 342 1.10 10.99 -21.65
N LEU A 343 1.44 10.05 -20.73
CA LEU A 343 1.28 10.23 -19.28
C LEU A 343 2.02 11.48 -18.80
N LEU A 344 3.30 11.62 -19.17
CA LEU A 344 4.15 12.71 -18.69
C LEU A 344 3.77 14.07 -19.29
N ALA A 345 3.36 14.12 -20.56
CA ALA A 345 2.87 15.33 -21.21
C ALA A 345 1.58 15.86 -20.56
N ASN A 346 0.77 14.98 -19.97
CA ASN A 346 -0.52 15.33 -19.37
C ASN A 346 -0.54 15.22 -17.83
N LYS A 347 0.62 15.00 -17.18
CA LYS A 347 0.74 14.64 -15.74
C LYS A 347 0.09 15.63 -14.76
N ASP A 348 -0.10 16.87 -15.18
CA ASP A 348 -0.68 17.92 -14.34
C ASP A 348 -2.23 17.91 -14.36
N HIS A 349 -2.84 17.24 -15.35
CA HIS A 349 -4.28 16.97 -15.39
C HIS A 349 -4.66 15.99 -14.27
N TRP A 350 -5.76 16.28 -13.57
CA TRP A 350 -6.17 15.53 -12.36
C TRP A 350 -6.25 14.01 -12.60
N PHE A 351 -6.90 13.58 -13.68
CA PHE A 351 -7.12 12.15 -13.96
C PHE A 351 -5.80 11.42 -14.25
N VAL A 352 -4.90 12.07 -14.99
CA VAL A 352 -3.58 11.54 -15.31
C VAL A 352 -2.70 11.48 -14.06
N ARG A 353 -2.75 12.53 -13.23
CA ARG A 353 -2.07 12.58 -11.93
C ARG A 353 -2.55 11.49 -10.98
N GLU A 354 -3.84 11.21 -10.93
CA GLU A 354 -4.40 10.13 -10.11
C GLU A 354 -4.02 8.74 -10.64
N THR A 355 -3.98 8.56 -11.95
CA THR A 355 -3.49 7.32 -12.57
C THR A 355 -2.00 7.09 -12.25
N LEU A 356 -1.15 8.12 -12.38
CA LEU A 356 0.24 8.07 -11.93
C LEU A 356 0.35 7.77 -10.43
N GLY A 357 -0.55 8.33 -9.62
CA GLY A 357 -0.64 8.04 -8.20
C GLY A 357 -0.97 6.59 -7.90
N LEU A 358 -1.91 5.99 -8.62
CA LEU A 358 -2.23 4.57 -8.47
C LEU A 358 -1.04 3.69 -8.89
N MET A 359 -0.43 3.96 -10.05
CA MET A 359 0.77 3.25 -10.49
C MET A 359 1.88 3.30 -9.43
N ARG A 360 2.17 4.49 -8.89
CA ARG A 360 3.17 4.69 -7.82
C ARG A 360 2.86 3.83 -6.60
N ARG A 361 1.62 3.88 -6.10
CA ARG A 361 1.21 3.10 -4.91
C ARG A 361 1.24 1.59 -5.16
N THR A 362 0.78 1.13 -6.32
CA THR A 362 0.78 -0.29 -6.70
C THR A 362 2.19 -0.83 -6.82
N PHE A 363 3.08 -0.12 -7.52
CA PHE A 363 4.47 -0.58 -7.67
C PHE A 363 5.22 -0.55 -6.34
N ALA A 364 4.97 0.45 -5.49
CA ALA A 364 5.54 0.51 -4.13
C ALA A 364 5.17 -0.70 -3.26
N ARG A 365 4.07 -1.42 -3.56
CA ARG A 365 3.74 -2.68 -2.88
C ARG A 365 4.74 -3.79 -3.23
N LEU A 366 5.32 -3.81 -4.43
CA LEU A 366 6.28 -4.85 -4.80
C LEU A 366 7.47 -4.85 -3.82
N ASP A 367 8.04 -3.68 -3.52
CA ASP A 367 9.25 -3.57 -2.70
C ASP A 367 9.06 -4.09 -1.25
N VAL A 368 7.86 -3.90 -0.68
CA VAL A 368 7.50 -4.33 0.69
C VAL A 368 6.78 -5.68 0.76
N SER A 369 6.64 -6.37 -0.38
CA SER A 369 6.12 -7.74 -0.42
C SER A 369 7.11 -8.71 0.21
N SER A 370 6.60 -9.59 1.08
CA SER A 370 7.38 -10.65 1.73
C SER A 370 7.45 -11.87 0.82
N ARG A 371 8.03 -11.66 -0.35
CA ARG A 371 8.22 -12.61 -1.45
C ARG A 371 9.52 -12.26 -2.14
N SER A 372 10.28 -13.27 -2.52
CA SER A 372 11.38 -13.08 -3.45
C SER A 372 10.82 -12.67 -4.81
N LEU A 373 11.52 -11.81 -5.52
CA LEU A 373 11.09 -11.27 -6.81
C LEU A 373 12.23 -11.44 -7.82
N PHE A 374 12.02 -12.18 -8.91
CA PHE A 374 12.94 -12.22 -10.05
C PHE A 374 12.25 -11.69 -11.30
N ALA A 375 12.94 -10.85 -12.07
CA ALA A 375 12.51 -10.48 -13.40
C ALA A 375 13.22 -11.33 -14.45
N LEU A 376 12.47 -11.81 -15.43
CA LEU A 376 12.96 -12.61 -16.55
C LEU A 376 12.71 -11.82 -17.85
N VAL A 377 13.78 -11.23 -18.39
CA VAL A 377 13.77 -10.49 -19.66
C VAL A 377 14.02 -11.49 -20.79
N GLU A 378 12.93 -12.02 -21.34
CA GLU A 378 12.91 -13.07 -22.36
C GLU A 378 12.49 -12.51 -23.73
N GLU A 379 12.58 -13.34 -24.78
CA GLU A 379 12.07 -13.01 -26.12
C GLU A 379 10.61 -12.52 -26.06
N GLY A 380 10.32 -11.43 -26.78
CA GLY A 380 9.00 -10.80 -26.80
C GLY A 380 8.63 -9.95 -25.58
N SER A 381 9.55 -9.80 -24.61
CA SER A 381 9.34 -8.89 -23.48
C SER A 381 9.44 -7.42 -23.85
N CYS A 382 8.84 -6.56 -23.03
CA CYS A 382 8.78 -5.11 -23.23
C CYS A 382 9.12 -4.33 -21.96
N PHE A 383 10.23 -4.69 -21.31
CA PHE A 383 10.78 -3.99 -20.15
C PHE A 383 11.33 -2.60 -20.55
N ALA A 384 10.42 -1.66 -20.72
CA ALA A 384 10.69 -0.30 -21.16
C ALA A 384 9.95 0.72 -20.27
N GLY A 385 10.60 1.85 -19.97
CA GLY A 385 9.95 2.95 -19.25
C GLY A 385 9.23 2.49 -17.97
N SER A 386 7.94 2.75 -17.85
CA SER A 386 7.12 2.35 -16.71
C SER A 386 7.06 0.83 -16.49
N LEU A 387 7.15 0.01 -17.53
CA LEU A 387 7.22 -1.46 -17.40
C LEU A 387 8.61 -1.99 -17.04
N LEU A 388 9.65 -1.15 -17.04
CA LEU A 388 10.94 -1.51 -16.44
C LEU A 388 10.89 -1.47 -14.91
N GLU A 389 9.99 -0.68 -14.30
CA GLU A 389 9.90 -0.54 -12.84
C GLU A 389 9.63 -1.85 -12.09
N PRO A 390 8.70 -2.74 -12.52
CA PRO A 390 8.55 -4.06 -11.91
C PRO A 390 9.83 -4.90 -11.90
N ALA A 391 10.67 -4.80 -12.94
CA ALA A 391 11.98 -5.45 -12.94
C ALA A 391 12.95 -4.79 -11.96
N LEU A 392 13.00 -3.45 -11.92
CA LEU A 392 13.84 -2.72 -10.96
C LEU A 392 13.42 -2.93 -9.49
N ALA A 393 12.19 -3.39 -9.24
CA ALA A 393 11.70 -3.80 -7.93
C ALA A 393 12.18 -5.20 -7.52
N CYS A 394 12.62 -6.01 -8.49
CA CYS A 394 13.04 -7.39 -8.26
C CYS A 394 14.39 -7.47 -7.54
N ASP A 395 14.58 -8.56 -6.79
CA ASP A 395 15.85 -8.88 -6.13
C ASP A 395 16.94 -9.23 -7.15
N ARG A 396 16.54 -9.85 -8.27
CA ARG A 396 17.41 -10.17 -9.40
C ARG A 396 16.67 -9.95 -10.72
N ILE A 397 17.44 -9.62 -11.76
CA ILE A 397 16.96 -9.43 -13.13
C ILE A 397 17.85 -10.28 -14.03
N TYR A 398 17.29 -11.29 -14.68
CA TYR A 398 18.00 -12.12 -15.65
C TYR A 398 17.56 -11.74 -17.06
N MET A 399 18.50 -11.54 -17.96
CA MET A 399 18.23 -11.15 -19.34
C MET A 399 18.81 -12.13 -20.34
N LEU A 400 17.97 -12.63 -21.24
CA LEU A 400 18.38 -13.56 -22.29
C LEU A 400 19.16 -12.80 -23.36
N THR A 401 20.31 -13.34 -23.76
CA THR A 401 21.04 -12.94 -24.97
C THR A 401 20.94 -14.06 -25.99
N LEU A 402 20.81 -13.70 -27.26
CA LEU A 402 20.84 -14.64 -28.38
C LEU A 402 21.97 -14.20 -29.31
N PRO A 403 23.23 -14.61 -29.05
CA PRO A 403 24.38 -14.15 -29.83
C PRO A 403 24.26 -14.45 -31.33
N ASP A 404 23.60 -15.57 -31.65
CA ASP A 404 23.37 -16.01 -33.03
C ASP A 404 22.09 -15.45 -33.66
N ASP A 405 21.26 -14.71 -32.91
CA ASP A 405 19.97 -14.16 -33.36
C ASP A 405 19.64 -12.82 -32.67
N GLU A 406 20.43 -11.80 -33.01
CA GLU A 406 20.36 -10.49 -32.37
C GLU A 406 18.98 -9.80 -32.50
N GLU A 407 18.22 -10.09 -33.57
CA GLU A 407 16.87 -9.55 -33.80
C GLU A 407 15.83 -10.12 -32.81
N ARG A 408 15.97 -11.39 -32.43
CA ARG A 408 15.10 -12.05 -31.43
C ARG A 408 15.55 -11.82 -29.99
N SER A 409 16.81 -11.43 -29.79
CA SER A 409 17.32 -11.11 -28.46
C SER A 409 16.52 -9.95 -27.85
N PRO A 410 16.02 -10.08 -26.61
CA PRO A 410 15.24 -9.02 -25.99
C PRO A 410 16.07 -7.77 -25.72
N ARG A 411 15.37 -6.66 -25.47
CA ARG A 411 15.96 -5.35 -25.17
C ARG A 411 15.28 -4.75 -23.95
N ILE A 412 16.04 -3.98 -23.18
CA ILE A 412 15.47 -3.11 -22.15
C ILE A 412 15.65 -1.64 -22.58
N VAL A 413 14.71 -0.79 -22.14
CA VAL A 413 14.80 0.66 -22.39
C VAL A 413 14.53 1.44 -21.11
N VAL A 414 15.53 2.19 -20.68
CA VAL A 414 15.33 3.18 -19.62
C VAL A 414 14.56 4.38 -20.19
N GLY A 415 13.44 4.73 -19.58
CA GLY A 415 12.61 5.88 -19.95
C GLY A 415 12.56 6.96 -18.88
N ALA A 416 11.92 8.08 -19.17
CA ALA A 416 11.77 9.19 -18.22
C ALA A 416 11.05 8.78 -16.93
N MET A 417 10.11 7.84 -17.01
CA MET A 417 9.37 7.30 -15.85
C MET A 417 10.27 6.69 -14.77
N ASN A 418 11.46 6.20 -15.12
CA ASN A 418 12.39 5.54 -14.19
C ASN A 418 13.16 6.52 -13.28
N PHE A 419 12.99 7.83 -13.48
CA PHE A 419 13.71 8.88 -12.76
C PHE A 419 12.80 9.67 -11.81
N GLY A 420 12.00 8.96 -11.00
CA GLY A 420 11.36 9.54 -9.81
C GLY A 420 9.86 9.80 -9.90
N PHE A 421 9.19 9.38 -10.98
CA PHE A 421 7.74 9.48 -11.10
C PHE A 421 6.99 8.38 -10.32
N LEU A 422 7.63 7.21 -10.17
CA LEU A 422 7.08 6.03 -9.49
C LEU A 422 7.97 5.58 -8.31
N PRO A 423 8.27 6.47 -7.35
CA PRO A 423 9.19 6.17 -6.27
C PRO A 423 8.72 5.01 -5.40
N MET A 424 9.67 4.27 -4.85
CA MET A 424 9.42 3.32 -3.77
C MET A 424 9.16 4.06 -2.45
N VAL A 425 8.82 3.36 -1.37
CA VAL A 425 8.48 4.00 -0.08
C VAL A 425 9.66 4.74 0.58
N THR A 426 10.90 4.59 0.10
CA THR A 426 12.06 5.43 0.49
C THR A 426 11.98 6.86 -0.07
N ARG A 427 11.07 7.11 -1.02
CA ARG A 427 10.95 8.32 -1.86
C ARG A 427 12.01 8.45 -2.97
N GLN A 428 12.83 7.43 -3.18
CA GLN A 428 13.74 7.34 -4.32
C GLN A 428 13.07 6.64 -5.52
N SER A 429 13.55 6.90 -6.74
CA SER A 429 13.30 5.98 -7.84
C SER A 429 14.05 4.66 -7.61
N ARG A 430 13.64 3.57 -8.26
CA ARG A 430 14.31 2.28 -8.09
C ARG A 430 15.71 2.26 -8.69
N LEU A 431 15.94 3.01 -9.78
CA LEU A 431 17.30 3.25 -10.31
C LEU A 431 18.16 3.99 -9.29
N ALA A 432 17.64 5.09 -8.72
CA ALA A 432 18.35 5.86 -7.71
C ALA A 432 18.72 5.00 -6.50
N ARG A 433 17.79 4.18 -6.00
CA ARG A 433 18.08 3.20 -4.95
C ARG A 433 19.14 2.18 -5.39
N ARG A 434 18.99 1.59 -6.58
CA ARG A 434 19.89 0.55 -7.10
C ARG A 434 21.34 1.02 -7.17
N PHE A 435 21.55 2.27 -7.58
CA PHE A 435 22.88 2.88 -7.70
C PHE A 435 23.23 3.80 -6.53
N TYR A 436 22.59 3.64 -5.37
CA TYR A 436 22.92 4.36 -4.14
C TYR A 436 22.93 5.89 -4.27
N ASP A 437 22.03 6.46 -5.07
CA ASP A 437 22.00 7.89 -5.43
C ASP A 437 23.31 8.42 -6.03
N ASP A 438 24.14 7.56 -6.64
CA ASP A 438 25.34 8.02 -7.33
C ASP A 438 24.96 8.86 -8.56
N ALA A 439 25.16 10.18 -8.42
CA ALA A 439 24.77 11.14 -9.44
C ALA A 439 25.46 10.91 -10.79
N ASN A 440 26.72 10.47 -10.80
CA ASN A 440 27.46 10.24 -12.04
C ASN A 440 26.86 9.05 -12.80
N VAL A 441 26.64 7.93 -12.10
CA VAL A 441 26.04 6.73 -12.69
C VAL A 441 24.63 7.02 -13.18
N LEU A 442 23.83 7.76 -12.41
CA LEU A 442 22.48 8.14 -12.83
C LEU A 442 22.46 9.08 -14.04
N GLU A 443 23.43 10.00 -14.16
CA GLU A 443 23.59 10.85 -15.34
C GLU A 443 23.99 10.04 -16.57
N GLU A 444 24.90 9.06 -16.43
CA GLU A 444 25.29 8.14 -17.50
C GLU A 444 24.11 7.31 -18.00
N ILE A 445 23.35 6.71 -17.08
CA ILE A 445 22.13 5.94 -17.41
C ILE A 445 21.09 6.86 -18.06
N LYS A 446 20.93 8.09 -17.57
CA LYS A 446 20.01 9.07 -18.15
C LYS A 446 20.44 9.49 -19.56
N ALA A 447 21.73 9.56 -19.86
CA ALA A 447 22.24 9.85 -21.19
C ALA A 447 21.92 8.73 -22.20
N GLN A 448 21.72 7.50 -21.72
CA GLN A 448 21.28 6.35 -22.51
C GLN A 448 19.74 6.17 -22.52
N ALA A 449 18.96 7.09 -21.92
CA ALA A 449 17.51 6.96 -21.90
C ALA A 449 16.94 6.95 -23.34
N GLY A 450 16.03 6.02 -23.61
CA GLY A 450 15.43 5.81 -24.93
C GLY A 450 16.22 4.88 -25.87
N THR A 451 17.45 4.47 -25.53
CA THR A 451 18.18 3.47 -26.32
C THR A 451 17.74 2.05 -25.97
N GLN A 452 17.68 1.17 -26.97
CA GLN A 452 17.41 -0.26 -26.78
C GLN A 452 18.70 -1.00 -26.44
N LEU A 453 18.90 -1.28 -25.16
CA LEU A 453 20.10 -1.94 -24.67
C LEU A 453 19.96 -3.45 -24.83
N ASN A 454 20.95 -4.09 -25.45
CA ASN A 454 21.08 -5.54 -25.47
C ASN A 454 21.57 -6.06 -24.10
N GLY A 455 21.71 -7.39 -23.94
CA GLY A 455 22.09 -7.96 -22.66
C GLY A 455 23.47 -7.50 -22.16
N ASP A 456 24.47 -7.47 -23.03
CA ASP A 456 25.83 -7.04 -22.68
C ASP A 456 25.85 -5.56 -22.23
N GLU A 457 25.17 -4.69 -22.97
CA GLU A 457 25.04 -3.27 -22.64
C GLU A 457 24.27 -3.05 -21.35
N ALA A 458 23.17 -3.81 -21.14
CA ALA A 458 22.37 -3.74 -19.94
C ALA A 458 23.12 -4.22 -18.70
N GLU A 459 23.91 -5.29 -18.80
CA GLU A 459 24.73 -5.80 -17.71
C GLU A 459 25.89 -4.84 -17.41
N GLN A 460 26.56 -4.31 -18.44
CA GLN A 460 27.62 -3.32 -18.29
C GLN A 460 27.11 -2.02 -17.64
N ALA A 461 25.91 -1.56 -18.00
CA ALA A 461 25.24 -0.43 -17.35
C ALA A 461 24.72 -0.77 -15.94
N GLY A 462 24.84 -2.03 -15.50
CA GLY A 462 24.36 -2.51 -14.22
C GLY A 462 22.84 -2.51 -14.10
N LEU A 463 22.09 -2.51 -15.20
CA LEU A 463 20.62 -2.49 -15.21
C LEU A 463 20.00 -3.88 -14.99
N VAL A 464 20.73 -4.94 -15.34
CA VAL A 464 20.36 -6.34 -15.06
C VAL A 464 21.33 -6.95 -14.04
N THR A 465 20.98 -8.12 -13.49
CA THR A 465 21.89 -8.88 -12.61
C THR A 465 22.84 -9.75 -13.41
N TYR A 466 22.32 -10.44 -14.43
CA TYR A 466 23.09 -11.26 -15.37
C TYR A 466 22.44 -11.21 -16.76
N ALA A 467 23.25 -11.08 -17.80
CA ALA A 467 22.88 -11.40 -19.16
C ALA A 467 23.42 -12.80 -19.51
N LEU A 468 22.53 -13.71 -19.92
CA LEU A 468 22.85 -15.13 -20.12
C LEU A 468 22.49 -15.52 -21.55
N ASP A 469 23.39 -16.24 -22.22
CA ASP A 469 23.11 -16.78 -23.54
C ASP A 469 22.08 -17.92 -23.49
N ASP A 470 21.62 -18.39 -24.66
CA ASP A 470 20.63 -19.44 -24.76
C ASP A 470 21.12 -20.81 -24.28
N ILE A 471 22.44 -21.00 -24.16
CA ILE A 471 23.05 -22.23 -23.65
C ILE A 471 22.94 -22.24 -22.11
N ASP A 472 23.30 -21.14 -21.45
CA ASP A 472 23.36 -21.04 -20.00
C ASP A 472 22.01 -20.67 -19.37
N TRP A 473 21.13 -19.97 -20.10
CA TRP A 473 19.85 -19.46 -19.61
C TRP A 473 19.01 -20.54 -18.90
N GLY A 474 18.83 -21.69 -19.55
CA GLY A 474 17.94 -22.74 -19.06
C GLY A 474 18.39 -23.32 -17.71
N ASP A 475 19.70 -23.48 -17.50
CA ASP A 475 20.24 -24.05 -16.27
C ASP A 475 20.40 -22.99 -15.18
N GLU A 476 20.97 -21.82 -15.48
CA GLU A 476 21.23 -20.78 -14.47
C GLU A 476 19.95 -20.19 -13.88
N VAL A 477 18.93 -19.92 -14.71
CA VAL A 477 17.63 -19.43 -14.22
C VAL A 477 16.93 -20.50 -13.39
N ARG A 478 16.96 -21.76 -13.83
CA ARG A 478 16.37 -22.88 -13.10
C ARG A 478 17.05 -23.08 -11.74
N ILE A 479 18.39 -23.09 -11.70
CA ILE A 479 19.16 -23.22 -10.46
C ILE A 479 18.84 -22.07 -9.52
N ALA A 480 18.82 -20.82 -10.01
CA ALA A 480 18.47 -19.67 -9.20
C ALA A 480 17.06 -19.78 -8.58
N ILE A 481 16.09 -20.30 -9.35
CA ILE A 481 14.73 -20.57 -8.87
C ILE A 481 14.73 -21.68 -7.81
N GLU A 482 15.34 -22.83 -8.09
CA GLU A 482 15.44 -23.99 -7.19
C GLU A 482 16.11 -23.64 -5.86
N GLU A 483 17.20 -22.88 -5.93
CA GLU A 483 17.88 -22.34 -4.75
C GLU A 483 16.93 -21.43 -3.96
N ARG A 484 16.22 -20.52 -4.63
CA ARG A 484 15.35 -19.57 -3.93
C ARG A 484 14.20 -20.27 -3.21
N VAL A 485 13.61 -21.31 -3.80
CA VAL A 485 12.48 -22.02 -3.20
C VAL A 485 12.90 -23.11 -2.20
N SER A 486 14.21 -23.40 -2.09
CA SER A 486 14.77 -24.33 -1.11
C SER A 486 15.30 -23.67 0.17
N MET A 487 15.55 -22.36 0.16
CA MET A 487 15.97 -21.60 1.34
C MET A 487 14.81 -21.32 2.32
N SER A 488 15.15 -21.01 3.57
CA SER A 488 14.16 -20.60 4.57
C SER A 488 13.46 -19.29 4.16
N PRO A 489 12.11 -19.25 4.07
CA PRO A 489 11.38 -18.03 3.69
C PRO A 489 11.55 -16.91 4.72
N ASP A 490 11.79 -17.24 5.99
CA ASP A 490 12.04 -16.26 7.05
C ASP A 490 13.36 -15.51 6.80
N ALA A 491 14.42 -16.26 6.46
CA ALA A 491 15.73 -15.71 6.18
C ALA A 491 15.72 -14.87 4.89
N LEU A 492 15.03 -15.36 3.85
CA LEU A 492 14.87 -14.62 2.60
C LEU A 492 14.12 -13.30 2.81
N THR A 493 12.97 -13.33 3.50
CA THR A 493 12.19 -12.11 3.77
C THR A 493 13.00 -11.09 4.57
N GLY A 494 13.75 -11.55 5.60
CA GLY A 494 14.62 -10.69 6.38
C GLY A 494 15.76 -10.08 5.57
N MET A 495 16.42 -10.89 4.73
CA MET A 495 17.49 -10.44 3.84
C MET A 495 16.97 -9.42 2.83
N GLU A 496 15.87 -9.71 2.13
CA GLU A 496 15.25 -8.83 1.13
C GLU A 496 14.84 -7.48 1.72
N ALA A 497 14.24 -7.49 2.92
CA ALA A 497 13.87 -6.26 3.63
C ALA A 497 15.08 -5.38 4.00
N ASN A 498 16.29 -5.94 4.09
CA ASN A 498 17.52 -5.16 4.31
C ASN A 498 18.15 -4.72 2.98
N LEU A 499 18.22 -5.62 1.99
CA LEU A 499 18.89 -5.34 0.71
C LEU A 499 18.10 -4.38 -0.18
N ARG A 500 16.76 -4.47 -0.17
CA ARG A 500 15.91 -3.54 -0.94
C ARG A 500 15.93 -2.14 -0.31
N PHE A 501 16.04 -2.03 1.01
CA PHE A 501 16.06 -0.78 1.76
C PHE A 501 17.50 -0.44 2.18
N ASN A 502 18.35 -0.22 1.18
CA ASN A 502 19.81 -0.21 1.28
C ASN A 502 20.45 1.06 1.85
N GLY A 503 19.71 1.92 2.56
CA GLY A 503 20.28 3.15 3.11
C GLY A 503 19.27 4.08 3.77
N PRO A 504 18.63 4.99 3.01
CA PRO A 504 17.82 6.06 3.58
C PRO A 504 16.56 5.54 4.27
N GLU A 505 16.25 6.17 5.40
CA GLU A 505 15.06 5.88 6.20
C GLU A 505 14.20 7.15 6.31
N ASN A 506 12.89 6.98 6.13
CA ASN A 506 11.86 7.99 6.32
C ASN A 506 10.71 7.41 7.15
N MET A 507 9.61 8.17 7.29
CA MET A 507 8.46 7.72 8.09
C MET A 507 7.88 6.38 7.60
N TRP A 508 7.72 6.17 6.29
CA TRP A 508 7.11 4.96 5.74
C TRP A 508 8.04 3.75 5.82
N THR A 509 9.33 3.92 5.54
CA THR A 509 10.30 2.82 5.73
C THR A 509 10.42 2.44 7.22
N ARG A 510 10.35 3.41 8.15
CA ARG A 510 10.30 3.14 9.60
C ARG A 510 9.03 2.41 10.03
N ILE A 511 7.90 2.64 9.34
CA ILE A 511 6.66 1.86 9.54
C ILE A 511 6.90 0.40 9.14
N PHE A 512 7.41 0.13 7.93
CA PHE A 512 7.58 -1.24 7.42
C PHE A 512 8.82 -1.97 7.96
N GLY A 513 9.84 -1.24 8.39
CA GLY A 513 11.08 -1.74 8.98
C GLY A 513 10.97 -1.75 10.50
N ARG A 514 11.47 -0.69 11.15
CA ARG A 514 11.58 -0.59 12.62
C ARG A 514 10.30 -1.02 13.34
N LEU A 515 9.16 -0.41 13.04
CA LEU A 515 7.92 -0.68 13.77
C LEU A 515 7.40 -2.09 13.49
N THR A 516 7.24 -2.44 12.20
CA THR A 516 6.65 -3.72 11.79
C THR A 516 7.52 -4.92 12.16
N ALA A 517 8.85 -4.84 12.05
CA ALA A 517 9.74 -5.93 12.44
C ALA A 517 9.66 -6.24 13.94
N TRP A 518 9.64 -5.21 14.80
CA TRP A 518 9.42 -5.37 16.24
C TRP A 518 8.03 -5.92 16.54
N GLN A 519 7.00 -5.44 15.85
CA GLN A 519 5.64 -5.97 16.00
C GLN A 519 5.56 -7.45 15.60
N ASN A 520 6.23 -7.85 14.52
CA ASN A 520 6.24 -9.24 14.04
C ASN A 520 6.92 -10.17 15.04
N TRP A 521 8.04 -9.74 15.62
CA TRP A 521 8.71 -10.48 16.70
C TRP A 521 7.80 -10.65 17.93
N ILE A 522 7.01 -9.62 18.29
CA ILE A 522 6.02 -9.73 19.36
C ILE A 522 4.89 -10.71 18.97
N PHE A 523 4.40 -10.65 17.74
CA PHE A 523 3.27 -11.46 17.26
C PHE A 523 3.52 -12.97 17.20
N ILE A 524 4.76 -13.43 17.31
CA ILE A 524 5.08 -14.87 17.39
C ILE A 524 5.36 -15.35 18.83
N ARG A 525 5.32 -14.45 19.81
CA ARG A 525 5.72 -14.75 21.20
C ARG A 525 4.53 -15.01 22.13
N PRO A 526 4.69 -15.91 23.11
CA PRO A 526 3.59 -16.37 23.95
C PRO A 526 2.95 -15.27 24.81
N ASN A 527 3.69 -14.22 25.20
CA ASN A 527 3.14 -13.11 25.96
C ASN A 527 1.96 -12.43 25.23
N ALA A 528 2.04 -12.30 23.90
CA ALA A 528 0.97 -11.72 23.11
C ALA A 528 -0.07 -12.76 22.69
N VAL A 529 0.37 -13.84 22.03
CA VAL A 529 -0.52 -14.76 21.28
C VAL A 529 -0.76 -16.14 21.93
N GLY A 530 -0.05 -16.47 23.02
CA GLY A 530 -0.20 -17.75 23.70
C GLY A 530 -1.58 -17.93 24.34
N GLU A 531 -1.94 -19.16 24.75
CA GLU A 531 -3.25 -19.45 25.38
C GLU A 531 -3.54 -18.59 26.63
N LYS A 532 -2.49 -18.23 27.38
CA LYS A 532 -2.55 -17.30 28.52
C LYS A 532 -1.94 -15.93 28.22
N GLY A 533 -1.76 -15.61 26.94
CA GLY A 533 -1.26 -14.32 26.46
C GLY A 533 -2.34 -13.24 26.48
N ALA A 534 -1.92 -11.99 26.32
CA ALA A 534 -2.78 -10.82 26.46
C ALA A 534 -3.97 -10.82 25.48
N LEU A 535 -3.76 -11.16 24.21
CA LEU A 535 -4.83 -11.14 23.20
C LEU A 535 -5.94 -12.17 23.51
N LYS A 536 -5.58 -13.39 23.94
CA LYS A 536 -6.54 -14.48 24.19
C LYS A 536 -7.28 -14.35 25.51
N LEU A 537 -6.75 -13.58 26.47
CA LEU A 537 -7.38 -13.33 27.77
C LEU A 537 -8.17 -12.02 27.83
N TYR A 538 -8.10 -11.19 26.79
CA TYR A 538 -8.88 -9.97 26.69
C TYR A 538 -10.39 -10.25 26.89
N GLY A 539 -11.02 -9.46 27.76
CA GLY A 539 -12.45 -9.58 28.09
C GLY A 539 -12.84 -10.76 28.99
N LYS A 540 -11.90 -11.64 29.39
CA LYS A 540 -12.19 -12.80 30.26
C LYS A 540 -12.11 -12.51 31.76
N GLY A 541 -11.61 -11.33 32.15
CA GLY A 541 -11.39 -10.98 33.57
C GLY A 541 -10.18 -11.68 34.20
N GLU A 542 -9.39 -12.39 33.41
CA GLU A 542 -8.17 -13.08 33.85
C GLU A 542 -6.92 -12.24 33.53
N LYS A 543 -5.88 -12.37 34.37
CA LYS A 543 -4.60 -11.69 34.14
C LYS A 543 -3.71 -12.51 33.18
N PRO A 544 -3.08 -11.86 32.18
CA PRO A 544 -2.06 -12.52 31.35
C PRO A 544 -0.91 -13.10 32.16
N ASN A 545 -0.41 -14.25 31.72
CA ASN A 545 0.79 -14.88 32.27
C ASN A 545 1.98 -14.58 31.36
N PHE A 546 2.80 -13.61 31.77
CA PHE A 546 3.96 -13.18 31.00
C PHE A 546 5.24 -13.90 31.46
N ASP A 547 6.08 -14.26 30.50
CA ASP A 547 7.51 -14.41 30.72
C ASP A 547 8.10 -13.00 30.92
N TRP A 548 8.70 -12.78 32.08
CA TRP A 548 9.23 -11.48 32.52
C TRP A 548 10.65 -11.20 32.03
N ASN A 549 11.31 -12.19 31.41
CA ASN A 549 12.66 -12.01 30.90
C ASN A 549 12.67 -11.05 29.70
N ARG A 550 13.58 -10.07 29.74
CA ARG A 550 13.87 -9.14 28.63
C ARG A 550 14.82 -9.83 27.63
N VAL A 551 14.75 -9.44 26.35
CA VAL A 551 15.55 -9.99 25.24
C VAL A 551 16.24 -8.85 24.50
#